data_AF-A0A8J3A375-F1
#
_entry.id   AF-A0A8J3A375-F1
#
_cell.length_a   1.000
_cell.length_b   1.000
_cell.length_c   1.000
_cell.angle_alpha   90.00
_cell.angle_beta   90.00
_cell.angle_gamma   90.00
#
_symmetry.space_group_name_H-M   'P 1'
#
loop_
_entity.id
_entity.type
_entity.pdbx_description
1 polymer ?
#
loop_
_entity_poly.entity_id
_entity_poly.type
_entity_poly.pdbx_seq_one_letter_code
_entity_poly.pdbx_strand_id
1 'polypeptide(L)'
;MTKLSLTSVLNESFQFGVSRFWTIIRCVLLPYIILVVGITIIALSLIDFQAIIEMADGGMSEPDNIDGFLDLVFRTNFWMSVFILYLASLVLMLPLMGGMTSLYRLVGLGEEPGGWFNLRFDGPMWRLVIASLIFSVIQYIIWGIGFGVAYALNPQAMEGIGEMIAVFQNMDFDTGNVGYDPDPSAIGALFGFFFLGWLITLILSIAILTRLAPFMAATACENRLMLLSSWSMTKGNFWVILGAYVMMVLGFVALQLIYGMLTLVIQMIVTVVSFGLLTAVYNIVDFAVNMAIAAFMLGVQVAFASSIYRKLWLEGGDSETGSGGLEA
;
A
#
# COMPACT_ATOMS: atom_id res chain seq x y z
N MET A 1 -6.94 -28.73 -16.51
CA MET A 1 -6.87 -27.31 -16.08
C MET A 1 -8.25 -26.66 -16.13
N THR A 2 -8.83 -26.38 -14.97
CA THR A 2 -10.10 -25.66 -14.82
C THR A 2 -9.96 -24.23 -15.37
N LYS A 3 -10.90 -23.82 -16.24
CA LYS A 3 -10.94 -22.44 -16.76
C LYS A 3 -11.49 -21.52 -15.69
N LEU A 4 -10.68 -20.55 -15.27
CA LEU A 4 -11.12 -19.51 -14.34
C LEU A 4 -12.15 -18.61 -15.05
N SER A 5 -13.30 -18.36 -14.42
CA SER A 5 -14.27 -17.38 -14.91
C SER A 5 -14.02 -16.03 -14.24
N LEU A 6 -13.72 -15.00 -15.04
CA LEU A 6 -13.48 -13.63 -14.58
C LEU A 6 -14.66 -13.11 -13.74
N THR A 7 -15.89 -13.27 -14.25
CA THR A 7 -17.10 -12.80 -13.58
C THR A 7 -17.32 -13.51 -12.25
N SER A 8 -17.00 -14.80 -12.16
CA SER A 8 -17.14 -15.56 -10.91
C SER A 8 -16.20 -15.02 -9.84
N VAL A 9 -14.92 -14.83 -10.17
CA VAL A 9 -13.91 -14.31 -9.23
C VAL A 9 -14.27 -12.90 -8.76
N LEU A 10 -14.63 -12.01 -9.68
CA LEU A 10 -14.98 -10.64 -9.34
C LEU A 10 -16.25 -10.59 -8.50
N ASN A 11 -17.33 -11.24 -8.94
CA ASN A 11 -18.60 -11.23 -8.19
C ASN A 11 -18.39 -11.75 -6.77
N GLU A 12 -17.67 -12.86 -6.61
CA GLU A 12 -17.36 -13.40 -5.29
C GLU A 12 -16.55 -12.43 -4.42
N SER A 13 -15.55 -11.76 -5.01
CA SER A 13 -14.70 -10.81 -4.27
C SER A 13 -15.48 -9.58 -3.82
N PHE A 14 -16.31 -9.02 -4.69
CA PHE A 14 -17.19 -7.89 -4.38
C PHE A 14 -18.26 -8.28 -3.35
N GLN A 15 -18.91 -9.44 -3.53
CA GLN A 15 -19.87 -9.96 -2.57
C GLN A 15 -19.25 -10.20 -1.20
N PHE A 16 -18.00 -10.68 -1.14
CA PHE A 16 -17.28 -10.82 0.13
C PHE A 16 -17.08 -9.45 0.79
N GLY A 17 -16.60 -8.44 0.05
CA GLY A 17 -16.42 -7.08 0.57
C GLY A 17 -17.69 -6.50 1.19
N VAL A 18 -18.85 -6.72 0.57
CA VAL A 18 -20.16 -6.26 1.09
C VAL A 18 -20.64 -7.12 2.26
N SER A 19 -20.73 -8.43 2.06
CA SER A 19 -21.37 -9.35 3.02
C SER A 19 -20.56 -9.56 4.29
N ARG A 20 -19.23 -9.44 4.21
CA ARG A 20 -18.30 -9.65 5.34
C ARG A 20 -17.64 -8.36 5.80
N PHE A 21 -18.22 -7.20 5.48
CA PHE A 21 -17.73 -5.88 5.87
C PHE A 21 -17.35 -5.79 7.35
N TRP A 22 -18.25 -6.19 8.25
CA TRP A 22 -17.99 -6.18 9.69
C TRP A 22 -16.91 -7.17 10.13
N THR A 23 -16.72 -8.26 9.40
CA THR A 23 -15.61 -9.19 9.67
C THR A 23 -14.28 -8.58 9.25
N ILE A 24 -14.23 -7.86 8.13
CA ILE A 24 -13.04 -7.12 7.69
C ILE A 24 -12.65 -6.07 8.71
N ILE A 25 -13.61 -5.26 9.18
CA ILE A 25 -13.38 -4.29 10.26
C ILE A 25 -12.82 -4.99 11.51
N ARG A 26 -13.44 -6.08 11.97
CA ARG A 26 -12.97 -6.80 13.16
C ARG A 26 -11.54 -7.36 13.04
N CYS A 27 -11.14 -7.76 11.83
CA CYS A 27 -9.80 -8.30 11.59
C CYS A 27 -8.73 -7.21 11.43
N VAL A 28 -9.10 -6.01 10.96
CA VAL A 28 -8.12 -4.99 10.55
C VAL A 28 -8.12 -3.77 11.46
N LEU A 29 -9.25 -3.42 12.08
CA LEU A 29 -9.40 -2.18 12.85
C LEU A 29 -8.42 -2.09 14.02
N LEU A 30 -8.39 -3.10 14.89
CA LEU A 30 -7.48 -3.09 16.05
C LEU A 30 -6.01 -3.09 15.61
N PRO A 31 -5.55 -3.97 14.70
CA PRO A 31 -4.21 -3.88 14.14
C PRO A 31 -3.86 -2.51 13.55
N TYR A 32 -4.80 -1.92 12.80
CA TYR A 32 -4.60 -0.62 12.17
C TYR A 32 -4.50 0.50 13.21
N ILE A 33 -5.33 0.48 14.26
CA ILE A 33 -5.23 1.42 15.38
C ILE A 33 -3.88 1.27 16.08
N ILE A 34 -3.43 0.04 16.36
CA ILE A 34 -2.12 -0.21 16.98
C ILE A 34 -0.99 0.34 16.10
N LEU A 35 -1.07 0.13 14.78
CA LEU A 35 -0.10 0.65 13.82
C LEU A 35 -0.07 2.18 13.83
N VAL A 36 -1.21 2.84 13.62
CA VAL A 36 -1.28 4.30 13.52
C VAL A 36 -0.91 4.97 14.84
N VAL A 37 -1.48 4.51 15.96
CA VAL A 37 -1.21 5.08 17.29
C VAL A 37 0.24 4.81 17.67
N GLY A 38 0.74 3.60 17.43
CA GLY A 38 2.12 3.23 17.71
C GLY A 38 3.12 4.08 16.93
N ILE A 39 2.94 4.23 15.61
CA ILE A 39 3.78 5.09 14.77
C ILE A 39 3.69 6.54 15.24
N THR A 40 2.48 7.03 15.55
CA THR A 40 2.29 8.42 16.02
C THR A 40 3.03 8.67 17.33
N ILE A 41 2.90 7.77 18.32
CA ILE A 41 3.61 7.91 19.60
C ILE A 41 5.13 7.92 19.40
N ILE A 42 5.66 7.05 18.53
CA ILE A 42 7.10 6.99 18.24
C ILE A 42 7.57 8.22 17.46
N ALA A 43 6.79 8.70 16.49
CA ALA A 43 7.11 9.92 15.77
C ALA A 43 7.16 11.13 16.71
N LEU A 44 6.16 11.27 17.58
CA LEU A 44 6.12 12.34 18.58
C LEU A 44 7.26 12.21 19.60
N SER A 45 7.70 11.00 19.96
CA SER A 45 8.82 10.83 20.90
C SER A 45 10.18 11.14 20.27
N LEU A 46 10.31 11.10 18.95
CA LEU A 46 11.52 11.49 18.22
C LEU A 46 11.62 12.99 17.98
N ILE A 47 10.51 13.73 18.09
CA ILE A 47 10.50 15.19 17.96
C ILE A 47 11.02 15.83 19.25
N ASP A 48 11.91 16.81 19.11
CA ASP A 48 12.37 17.66 20.20
C ASP A 48 11.48 18.90 20.32
N PHE A 49 10.38 18.75 21.07
CA PHE A 49 9.48 19.87 21.34
C PHE A 49 10.15 21.02 22.10
N GLN A 50 11.23 20.78 22.85
CA GLN A 50 11.93 21.85 23.57
C GLN A 50 12.70 22.72 22.59
N ALA A 51 13.45 22.09 21.68
CA ALA A 51 14.17 22.81 20.63
C ALA A 51 13.22 23.61 19.72
N ILE A 52 12.04 23.07 19.39
CA ILE A 52 11.01 23.80 18.62
C ILE A 52 10.49 25.02 19.37
N ILE A 53 10.22 24.91 20.67
CA ILE A 53 9.74 26.04 21.49
C ILE A 53 10.83 27.11 21.59
N GLU A 54 12.08 26.72 21.85
CA GLU A 54 13.21 27.64 21.95
C GLU A 54 13.50 28.38 20.64
N MET A 55 13.32 27.73 19.48
CA MET A 55 13.34 28.42 18.18
C MET A 55 12.19 29.42 18.04
N ALA A 56 10.97 29.02 18.40
CA ALA A 56 9.80 29.89 18.29
C ALA A 56 9.91 31.15 19.19
N ASP A 57 10.59 31.02 20.33
CA ASP A 57 10.84 32.12 21.26
C ASP A 57 12.08 32.98 20.89
N GLY A 58 12.75 32.68 19.76
CA GLY A 58 13.92 33.42 19.27
C GLY A 58 15.21 33.17 20.07
N GLY A 59 15.26 32.08 20.84
CA GLY A 59 16.40 31.71 21.69
C GLY A 59 17.56 31.03 20.96
N MET A 60 17.35 30.60 19.71
CA MET A 60 18.36 29.96 18.86
C MET A 60 18.56 30.73 17.56
N SER A 61 19.79 30.70 17.04
CA SER A 61 20.06 31.18 15.68
C SER A 61 19.30 30.31 14.68
N GLU A 62 18.60 30.95 13.74
CA GLU A 62 17.91 30.24 12.67
C GLU A 62 18.90 29.37 11.88
N PRO A 63 18.54 28.12 11.58
CA PRO A 63 19.41 27.21 10.85
C PRO A 63 19.63 27.70 9.41
N ASP A 64 20.90 27.75 8.98
CA ASP A 64 21.30 28.21 7.65
C ASP A 64 20.84 27.27 6.51
N ASN A 65 20.40 26.05 6.82
CA ASN A 65 19.96 25.05 5.85
C ASN A 65 18.96 24.01 6.42
N ILE A 66 18.35 23.24 5.52
CA ILE A 66 17.36 22.20 5.85
C ILE A 66 17.93 21.12 6.77
N ASP A 67 19.16 20.68 6.51
CA ASP A 67 19.79 19.62 7.30
C ASP A 67 19.97 20.05 8.76
N GLY A 68 20.39 21.30 8.99
CA GLY A 68 20.49 21.90 10.32
C GLY A 68 19.14 22.07 11.00
N PHE A 69 18.10 22.44 10.26
CA PHE A 69 16.74 22.49 10.77
C PHE A 69 16.23 21.11 11.21
N LEU A 70 16.41 20.10 10.36
CA LEU A 70 15.95 18.73 10.63
C LEU A 70 16.71 18.11 11.82
N ASP A 71 18.03 18.29 11.91
CA ASP A 71 18.81 17.78 13.04
C ASP A 71 18.47 18.48 14.37
N LEU A 72 17.89 19.69 14.32
CA LEU A 72 17.44 20.42 15.50
C LEU A 72 16.00 20.05 15.92
N VAL A 73 15.11 19.80 14.95
CA VAL A 73 13.72 19.36 15.20
C VAL A 73 13.64 17.96 15.78
N PHE A 74 14.60 17.08 15.45
CA PHE A 74 14.61 15.70 15.92
C PHE A 74 15.62 15.48 17.05
N ARG A 75 15.23 14.71 18.07
CA ARG A 75 16.09 14.37 19.23
C ARG A 75 17.32 13.54 18.88
N THR A 76 17.29 12.89 17.73
CA THR A 76 18.39 12.14 17.13
C THR A 76 18.60 12.65 15.72
N ASN A 77 19.79 12.41 15.16
CA ASN A 77 20.06 12.71 13.75
C ASN A 77 18.89 12.28 12.86
N PHE A 78 18.50 13.13 11.92
CA PHE A 78 17.30 12.93 11.10
C PHE A 78 17.25 11.53 10.45
N TRP A 79 18.37 11.06 9.88
CA TRP A 79 18.45 9.74 9.25
C TRP A 79 18.25 8.60 10.25
N MET A 80 18.75 8.76 11.47
CA MET A 80 18.51 7.81 12.55
C MET A 80 17.03 7.80 12.96
N SER A 81 16.38 8.97 13.04
CA SER A 81 14.94 9.09 13.31
C SER A 81 14.09 8.39 12.24
N VAL A 82 14.43 8.59 10.96
CA VAL A 82 13.80 7.90 9.82
C VAL A 82 14.00 6.39 9.93
N PHE A 83 15.21 5.93 10.27
CA PHE A 83 15.51 4.51 10.45
C PHE A 83 14.72 3.89 11.62
N ILE A 84 14.60 4.59 12.75
CA ILE A 84 13.81 4.15 13.90
C ILE A 84 12.33 4.04 13.51
N LEU A 85 11.77 5.05 12.82
CA LEU A 85 10.39 5.02 12.34
C LEU A 85 10.15 3.87 11.36
N TYR A 86 11.09 3.62 10.46
CA TYR A 86 11.03 2.49 9.55
C TYR A 86 11.00 1.15 10.29
N LEU A 87 11.93 0.91 11.22
CA LEU A 87 11.94 -0.31 12.05
C LEU A 87 10.66 -0.47 12.88
N ALA A 88 10.21 0.62 13.51
CA ALA A 88 8.98 0.64 14.28
C ALA A 88 7.77 0.27 13.39
N SER A 89 7.69 0.83 12.18
CA SER A 89 6.62 0.51 11.24
C SER A 89 6.61 -0.98 10.86
N LEU A 90 7.77 -1.60 10.64
CA LEU A 90 7.87 -3.03 10.35
C LEU A 90 7.34 -3.90 11.50
N VAL A 91 7.71 -3.56 12.74
CA VAL A 91 7.24 -4.29 13.93
C VAL A 91 5.74 -4.08 14.15
N LEU A 92 5.26 -2.85 14.02
CA LEU A 92 3.85 -2.49 14.20
C LEU A 92 2.94 -2.99 13.05
N MET A 93 3.52 -3.39 11.91
CA MET A 93 2.80 -4.08 10.84
C MET A 93 2.51 -5.55 11.16
N LEU A 94 3.21 -6.19 12.11
CA LEU A 94 2.99 -7.61 12.44
C LEU A 94 1.54 -7.94 12.85
N PRO A 95 0.89 -7.15 13.75
CA PRO A 95 -0.54 -7.31 14.02
C PRO A 95 -1.42 -7.26 12.76
N LEU A 96 -1.10 -6.35 11.83
CA LEU A 96 -1.86 -6.17 10.59
C LEU A 96 -1.75 -7.42 9.71
N MET A 97 -0.56 -8.01 9.65
CA MET A 97 -0.33 -9.27 8.95
C MET A 97 -1.15 -10.41 9.55
N GLY A 98 -1.29 -10.50 10.88
CA GLY A 98 -2.17 -11.47 11.53
C GLY A 98 -3.66 -11.30 11.16
N GLY A 99 -4.12 -10.06 11.08
CA GLY A 99 -5.46 -9.73 10.57
C GLY A 99 -5.66 -10.15 9.12
N MET A 100 -4.67 -9.86 8.26
CA MET A 100 -4.69 -10.24 6.84
C MET A 100 -4.67 -11.75 6.64
N THR A 101 -3.85 -12.50 7.39
CA THR A 101 -3.84 -13.98 7.37
C THR A 101 -5.22 -14.54 7.67
N SER A 102 -5.91 -13.96 8.64
CA SER A 102 -7.26 -14.39 9.01
C SER A 102 -8.27 -14.15 7.89
N LEU A 103 -8.18 -13.01 7.19
CA LEU A 103 -9.03 -12.74 6.03
C LEU A 103 -8.73 -13.65 4.84
N TYR A 104 -7.45 -13.92 4.55
CA TYR A 104 -7.06 -14.86 3.50
C TYR A 104 -7.61 -16.26 3.76
N ARG A 105 -7.52 -16.75 5.00
CA ARG A 105 -8.03 -18.08 5.40
C ARG A 105 -9.56 -18.14 5.46
N LEU A 106 -10.21 -17.05 5.83
CA LEU A 106 -11.68 -16.96 5.78
C LEU A 106 -12.20 -17.17 4.35
N VAL A 107 -11.59 -16.51 3.36
CA VAL A 107 -12.05 -16.66 1.96
C VAL A 107 -11.54 -17.95 1.32
N GLY A 108 -10.28 -18.32 1.59
CA GLY A 108 -9.63 -19.48 0.98
C GLY A 108 -10.10 -20.82 1.55
N LEU A 109 -10.28 -20.91 2.87
CA LEU A 109 -10.61 -22.14 3.60
C LEU A 109 -12.00 -22.11 4.27
N GLY A 110 -12.66 -20.95 4.34
CA GLY A 110 -13.92 -20.82 5.09
C GLY A 110 -13.73 -20.74 6.61
N GLU A 111 -12.51 -20.53 7.09
CA GLU A 111 -12.23 -20.44 8.52
C GLU A 111 -12.74 -19.13 9.12
N GLU A 112 -13.81 -19.21 9.92
CA GLU A 112 -14.38 -18.03 10.59
C GLU A 112 -13.42 -17.50 11.68
N PRO A 113 -13.09 -16.20 11.65
CA PRO A 113 -12.27 -15.59 12.69
C PRO A 113 -13.02 -15.55 14.02
N GLY A 114 -12.42 -16.10 15.08
CA GLY A 114 -13.00 -16.09 16.42
C GLY A 114 -12.92 -14.71 17.09
N GLY A 115 -13.94 -14.37 17.88
CA GLY A 115 -13.93 -13.17 18.75
C GLY A 115 -14.32 -11.84 18.07
N TRP A 116 -14.19 -10.77 18.85
CA TRP A 116 -14.48 -9.39 18.41
C TRP A 116 -13.29 -8.73 17.72
N PHE A 117 -12.07 -9.07 18.15
CA PHE A 117 -10.83 -8.65 17.53
C PHE A 117 -9.99 -9.88 17.26
N ASN A 118 -9.64 -10.11 16.00
CA ASN A 118 -8.82 -11.25 15.63
C ASN A 118 -7.36 -10.81 15.43
N LEU A 119 -6.59 -10.90 16.52
CA LEU A 119 -5.14 -10.78 16.48
C LEU A 119 -4.54 -12.18 16.46
N ARG A 120 -3.82 -12.48 15.38
CA ARG A 120 -3.23 -13.80 15.16
C ARG A 120 -1.71 -13.70 15.17
N PHE A 121 -1.09 -14.42 16.10
CA PHE A 121 0.37 -14.53 16.22
C PHE A 121 0.82 -15.99 16.16
N ASP A 122 0.67 -16.61 14.99
CA ASP A 122 1.00 -18.02 14.79
C ASP A 122 1.89 -18.25 13.56
N GLY A 123 2.21 -19.52 13.30
CA GLY A 123 3.06 -19.92 12.17
C GLY A 123 2.58 -19.40 10.79
N PRO A 124 1.29 -19.56 10.43
CA PRO A 124 0.72 -18.96 9.22
C PRO A 124 0.95 -17.45 9.09
N MET A 125 0.82 -16.69 10.18
CA MET A 125 1.09 -15.24 10.16
C MET A 125 2.55 -14.94 9.84
N TRP A 126 3.50 -15.59 10.49
CA TRP A 126 4.93 -15.40 10.21
C TRP A 126 5.31 -15.78 8.77
N ARG A 127 4.67 -16.80 8.21
CA ARG A 127 4.84 -17.17 6.80
C ARG A 127 4.30 -16.11 5.86
N LEU A 128 3.18 -15.47 6.21
CA LEU A 128 2.65 -14.34 5.46
C LEU A 128 3.59 -13.12 5.53
N VAL A 129 4.22 -12.86 6.68
CA VAL A 129 5.28 -11.83 6.82
C VAL A 129 6.46 -12.13 5.91
N ILE A 130 6.95 -13.38 5.89
CA ILE A 130 8.04 -13.76 5.00
C ILE A 130 7.61 -13.63 3.52
N ALA A 131 6.38 -14.02 3.19
CA ALA A 131 5.84 -13.85 1.85
C ALA A 131 5.72 -12.37 1.44
N SER A 132 5.27 -11.47 2.33
CA SER A 132 5.24 -10.04 2.02
C SER A 132 6.63 -9.48 1.82
N LEU A 133 7.62 -9.89 2.62
CA LEU A 133 9.03 -9.48 2.43
C LEU A 133 9.57 -9.95 1.08
N ILE A 134 9.35 -11.23 0.72
CA ILE A 134 9.76 -11.77 -0.59
C ILE A 134 9.09 -10.97 -1.72
N PHE A 135 7.79 -10.70 -1.58
CA PHE A 135 7.04 -9.96 -2.58
C PHE A 135 7.54 -8.51 -2.72
N SER A 136 7.85 -7.84 -1.61
CA SER A 136 8.45 -6.51 -1.62
C SER A 136 9.84 -6.51 -2.27
N VAL A 137 10.69 -7.49 -1.97
CA VAL A 137 12.00 -7.66 -2.63
C VAL A 137 11.83 -7.84 -4.14
N ILE A 138 10.88 -8.66 -4.57
CA ILE A 138 10.57 -8.82 -6.00
C ILE A 138 10.15 -7.49 -6.62
N GLN A 139 9.29 -6.70 -5.95
CA GLN A 139 8.92 -5.38 -6.45
C GLN A 139 10.14 -4.45 -6.55
N TYR A 140 10.98 -4.37 -5.51
CA TYR A 140 12.18 -3.53 -5.57
C TYR A 140 13.14 -3.93 -6.69
N ILE A 141 13.29 -5.23 -6.96
CA ILE A 141 14.08 -5.71 -8.11
C ILE A 141 13.45 -5.24 -9.43
N ILE A 142 12.12 -5.34 -9.58
CA ILE A 142 11.43 -4.86 -10.79
C ILE A 142 11.60 -3.35 -10.97
N TRP A 143 11.45 -2.57 -9.91
CA TRP A 143 11.71 -1.13 -9.92
C TRP A 143 13.16 -0.83 -10.31
N GLY A 144 14.13 -1.54 -9.72
CA GLY A 144 15.55 -1.40 -10.07
C GLY A 144 15.83 -1.71 -11.53
N ILE A 145 15.20 -2.74 -12.10
CA ILE A 145 15.31 -3.07 -13.54
C ILE A 145 14.68 -1.96 -14.39
N GLY A 146 13.46 -1.51 -14.07
CA GLY A 146 12.75 -0.50 -14.85
C GLY A 146 13.50 0.84 -14.89
N PHE A 147 13.95 1.32 -13.73
CA PHE A 147 14.76 2.53 -13.63
C PHE A 147 16.18 2.34 -14.20
N GLY A 148 16.78 1.15 -14.08
CA GLY A 148 18.06 0.84 -14.71
C GLY A 148 18.00 0.89 -16.25
N VAL A 149 16.93 0.36 -16.85
CA VAL A 149 16.70 0.46 -18.30
C VAL A 149 16.41 1.91 -18.71
N ALA A 150 15.58 2.63 -17.94
CA ALA A 150 15.33 4.04 -18.21
C ALA A 150 16.60 4.89 -18.14
N TYR A 151 17.50 4.62 -17.20
CA TYR A 151 18.80 5.26 -17.12
C TYR A 151 19.65 4.96 -18.36
N ALA A 152 19.68 3.71 -18.80
CA ALA A 152 20.42 3.32 -20.02
C ALA A 152 19.89 4.01 -21.29
N LEU A 153 18.58 4.30 -21.34
CA LEU A 153 17.94 5.00 -22.46
C LEU A 153 18.02 6.54 -22.35
N ASN A 154 18.24 7.07 -21.15
CA ASN A 154 18.30 8.49 -20.87
C ASN A 154 19.40 8.81 -19.82
N PRO A 155 20.68 8.77 -20.22
CA PRO A 155 21.80 8.95 -19.29
C PRO A 155 21.92 10.37 -18.73
N GLN A 156 21.39 11.37 -19.46
CA GLN A 156 21.35 12.78 -19.06
C GLN A 156 20.47 13.04 -17.82
N ALA A 157 19.66 12.06 -17.42
CA ALA A 157 18.82 12.18 -16.23
C ALA A 157 19.59 12.40 -14.93
N MET A 158 20.86 11.96 -14.84
CA MET A 158 21.68 12.19 -13.63
C MET A 158 22.05 13.66 -13.48
N GLU A 159 22.23 14.38 -14.58
CA GLU A 159 22.43 15.83 -14.56
C GLU A 159 21.16 16.50 -14.02
N GLY A 160 19.98 16.07 -14.47
CA GLY A 160 18.69 16.55 -13.94
C GLY A 160 18.46 16.26 -12.45
N ILE A 161 18.95 15.13 -11.92
CA ILE A 161 18.93 14.88 -10.46
C ILE A 161 19.82 15.90 -9.74
N GLY A 162 21.00 16.17 -10.28
CA GLY A 162 21.91 17.20 -9.76
C GLY A 162 21.26 18.59 -9.74
N GLU A 163 20.57 18.97 -10.82
CA GLU A 163 19.82 20.23 -10.91
C GLU A 163 18.73 20.34 -9.82
N MET A 164 17.94 19.28 -9.59
CA MET A 164 16.96 19.31 -8.49
C MET A 164 17.63 19.48 -7.12
N ILE A 165 18.72 18.76 -6.87
CA ILE A 165 19.44 18.87 -5.59
C ILE A 165 19.95 20.31 -5.41
N ALA A 166 20.50 20.92 -6.46
CA ALA A 166 20.95 22.30 -6.43
C ALA A 166 19.81 23.29 -6.18
N VAL A 167 18.63 23.07 -6.77
CA VAL A 167 17.42 23.86 -6.48
C VAL A 167 17.04 23.77 -5.01
N PHE A 168 17.01 22.57 -4.43
CA PHE A 168 16.65 22.38 -3.02
C PHE A 168 17.69 22.95 -2.05
N GLN A 169 18.97 22.88 -2.38
CA GLN A 169 20.06 23.40 -1.55
C GLN A 169 20.14 24.94 -1.56
N ASN A 170 19.72 25.59 -2.65
CA ASN A 170 19.76 27.05 -2.80
C ASN A 170 18.39 27.72 -2.58
N MET A 171 17.45 27.00 -1.96
CA MET A 171 16.15 27.54 -1.58
C MET A 171 16.28 28.33 -0.28
N ASP A 172 16.10 29.65 -0.36
CA ASP A 172 15.97 30.51 0.81
C ASP A 172 14.52 30.45 1.30
N PHE A 173 14.32 29.94 2.52
CA PHE A 173 13.00 29.74 3.12
C PHE A 173 12.34 31.03 3.57
N ASP A 174 13.12 32.09 3.86
CA ASP A 174 12.59 33.35 4.36
C ASP A 174 12.00 34.18 3.23
N THR A 175 12.63 34.13 2.06
CA THR A 175 12.19 34.89 0.88
C THR A 175 11.42 34.05 -0.13
N GLY A 176 11.46 32.72 -0.01
CA GLY A 176 10.92 31.78 -0.99
C GLY A 176 11.60 31.85 -2.35
N ASN A 177 12.74 32.57 -2.45
CA ASN A 177 13.51 32.69 -3.67
C ASN A 177 14.48 31.52 -3.77
N VAL A 178 14.47 30.87 -4.93
CA VAL A 178 15.51 29.92 -5.31
C VAL A 178 16.61 30.72 -5.98
N GLY A 179 17.78 30.82 -5.35
CA GLY A 179 18.95 31.54 -5.90
C GLY A 179 19.62 30.83 -7.07
N TYR A 180 18.91 29.90 -7.72
CA TYR A 180 19.42 28.96 -8.71
C TYR A 180 18.39 28.80 -9.84
N ASP A 181 18.83 28.98 -11.08
CA ASP A 181 18.01 28.79 -12.28
C ASP A 181 18.38 27.44 -12.93
N PRO A 182 17.56 26.39 -12.79
CA PRO A 182 17.90 25.05 -13.24
C PRO A 182 17.87 24.93 -14.77
N ASP A 183 18.75 24.11 -15.35
CA ASP A 183 18.72 23.85 -16.79
C ASP A 183 17.41 23.13 -17.20
N PRO A 184 16.55 23.75 -18.02
CA PRO A 184 15.28 23.15 -18.43
C PRO A 184 15.44 21.83 -19.19
N SER A 185 16.56 21.65 -19.90
CA SER A 185 16.85 20.44 -20.66
C SER A 185 17.19 19.26 -19.74
N ALA A 186 17.95 19.51 -18.68
CA ALA A 186 18.28 18.53 -17.65
C ALA A 186 17.04 18.15 -16.81
N ILE A 187 16.19 19.13 -16.49
CA ILE A 187 14.87 18.87 -15.85
C ILE A 187 13.98 18.04 -16.78
N GLY A 188 13.93 18.38 -18.08
CA GLY A 188 13.19 17.59 -19.07
C GLY A 188 13.68 16.15 -19.18
N ALA A 189 15.00 15.94 -19.16
CA ALA A 189 15.61 14.61 -19.13
C ALA A 189 15.23 13.84 -17.85
N LEU A 190 15.17 14.51 -16.69
CA LEU A 190 14.73 13.91 -15.43
C LEU A 190 13.28 13.42 -15.51
N PHE A 191 12.37 14.25 -16.01
CA PHE A 191 10.97 13.85 -16.22
C PHE A 191 10.85 12.66 -17.18
N GLY A 192 11.60 12.68 -18.29
CA GLY A 192 11.64 11.58 -19.24
C GLY A 192 12.12 10.27 -18.60
N PHE A 193 13.14 10.33 -17.74
CA PHE A 193 13.63 9.20 -16.97
C PHE A 193 12.60 8.65 -15.99
N PHE A 194 11.95 9.50 -15.19
CA PHE A 194 10.91 9.05 -14.27
C PHE A 194 9.73 8.43 -15.00
N PHE A 195 9.28 9.04 -16.11
CA PHE A 195 8.18 8.52 -16.91
C PHE A 195 8.51 7.16 -17.53
N LEU A 196 9.66 7.03 -18.20
CA LEU A 196 10.10 5.77 -18.81
C LEU A 196 10.34 4.68 -17.76
N GLY A 197 11.03 5.03 -16.66
CA GLY A 197 11.31 4.10 -15.55
C GLY A 197 10.03 3.58 -14.93
N TRP A 198 9.07 4.46 -14.67
CA TRP A 198 7.75 4.09 -14.18
C TRP A 198 6.98 3.22 -15.18
N LEU A 199 6.96 3.56 -16.47
CA LEU A 199 6.23 2.80 -17.48
C LEU A 199 6.76 1.37 -17.64
N ILE A 200 8.09 1.21 -17.71
CA ILE A 200 8.73 -0.12 -17.80
C ILE A 200 8.45 -0.93 -16.53
N THR A 201 8.63 -0.30 -15.37
CA THR A 201 8.32 -0.91 -14.07
C THR A 201 6.86 -1.36 -14.01
N LEU A 202 5.92 -0.53 -14.45
CA LEU A 202 4.50 -0.84 -14.46
C LEU A 202 4.21 -2.10 -15.29
N ILE A 203 4.75 -2.20 -16.49
CA ILE A 203 4.54 -3.36 -17.39
C ILE A 203 5.09 -4.63 -16.74
N LEU A 204 6.30 -4.58 -16.20
CA LEU A 204 6.93 -5.72 -15.52
C LEU A 204 6.16 -6.10 -14.26
N SER A 205 5.77 -5.13 -13.43
CA SER A 205 4.95 -5.34 -12.24
C SER A 205 3.62 -5.98 -12.62
N ILE A 206 2.92 -5.52 -13.67
CA ILE A 206 1.67 -6.16 -14.12
C ILE A 206 1.89 -7.65 -14.44
N ALA A 207 2.95 -7.98 -15.18
CA ALA A 207 3.26 -9.36 -15.54
C ALA A 207 3.52 -10.24 -14.31
N ILE A 208 4.37 -9.76 -13.38
CA ILE A 208 4.74 -10.51 -12.18
C ILE A 208 3.59 -10.58 -11.16
N LEU A 209 2.90 -9.47 -10.91
CA LEU A 209 1.76 -9.39 -9.99
C LEU A 209 0.63 -10.32 -10.41
N THR A 210 0.32 -10.35 -11.71
CA THR A 210 -0.71 -11.26 -12.24
C THR A 210 -0.33 -12.72 -12.01
N ARG A 211 0.96 -13.06 -12.14
CA ARG A 211 1.46 -14.43 -11.94
C ARG A 211 1.52 -14.84 -10.47
N LEU A 212 1.81 -13.89 -9.59
CA LEU A 212 1.91 -14.09 -8.15
C LEU A 212 0.62 -13.71 -7.41
N ALA A 213 -0.49 -13.47 -8.11
CA ALA A 213 -1.76 -13.06 -7.53
C ALA A 213 -2.22 -13.92 -6.34
N PRO A 214 -2.15 -15.27 -6.38
CA PRO A 214 -2.56 -16.10 -5.25
C PRO A 214 -1.47 -16.27 -4.18
N PHE A 215 -0.25 -15.77 -4.36
CA PHE A 215 0.90 -16.13 -3.51
C PHE A 215 0.68 -15.89 -2.02
N MET A 216 0.20 -14.70 -1.67
CA MET A 216 -0.05 -14.34 -0.28
C MET A 216 -1.18 -15.19 0.32
N ALA A 217 -2.27 -15.35 -0.42
CA ALA A 217 -3.42 -16.14 0.01
C ALA A 217 -3.10 -17.63 0.17
N ALA A 218 -2.40 -18.20 -0.81
CA ALA A 218 -1.95 -19.58 -0.82
C ALA A 218 -1.01 -19.85 0.36
N THR A 219 -0.07 -18.95 0.63
CA THR A 219 0.85 -19.07 1.76
C THR A 219 0.11 -19.04 3.11
N ALA A 220 -0.90 -18.17 3.24
CA ALA A 220 -1.72 -18.10 4.46
C ALA A 220 -2.55 -19.38 4.68
N CYS A 221 -3.05 -20.00 3.61
CA CYS A 221 -3.91 -21.18 3.67
C CYS A 221 -3.12 -22.48 3.88
N GLU A 222 -2.06 -22.69 3.11
CA GLU A 222 -1.36 -23.98 3.02
C GLU A 222 -0.23 -24.14 4.02
N ASN A 223 -0.01 -23.12 4.86
CA ASN A 223 0.99 -23.15 5.91
C ASN A 223 2.41 -23.47 5.36
N ARG A 224 2.71 -23.04 4.13
CA ARG A 224 4.02 -23.16 3.46
C ARG A 224 4.19 -22.03 2.45
N LEU A 225 5.42 -21.69 2.09
CA LEU A 225 5.69 -20.66 1.07
C LEU A 225 5.37 -21.20 -0.33
N MET A 226 4.38 -20.61 -1.01
CA MET A 226 3.89 -21.11 -2.30
C MET A 226 4.28 -20.25 -3.49
N LEU A 227 5.51 -19.71 -3.52
CA LEU A 227 5.94 -18.77 -4.56
C LEU A 227 5.90 -19.38 -5.97
N LEU A 228 6.65 -20.47 -6.17
CA LEU A 228 6.73 -21.15 -7.48
C LEU A 228 5.42 -21.87 -7.83
N SER A 229 4.73 -22.42 -6.83
CA SER A 229 3.41 -23.03 -7.01
C SER A 229 2.42 -22.01 -7.54
N SER A 230 2.36 -20.81 -6.97
CA SER A 230 1.48 -19.73 -7.44
C SER A 230 1.76 -19.34 -8.89
N TRP A 231 3.04 -19.31 -9.28
CA TRP A 231 3.43 -19.04 -10.66
C TRP A 231 2.93 -20.12 -11.64
N SER A 232 3.02 -21.40 -11.25
CA SER A 232 2.50 -22.51 -12.05
C SER A 232 0.98 -22.49 -12.15
N MET A 233 0.28 -22.18 -11.05
CA MET A 233 -1.19 -22.12 -10.97
C MET A 233 -1.78 -21.10 -11.97
N THR A 234 -1.12 -19.95 -12.14
CA THR A 234 -1.63 -18.86 -12.98
C THR A 234 -1.27 -18.98 -14.46
N LYS A 235 -0.46 -19.98 -14.87
CA LYS A 235 0.10 -20.07 -16.24
C LYS A 235 -0.95 -20.17 -17.35
N GLY A 236 -2.02 -20.94 -17.15
CA GLY A 236 -3.10 -21.08 -18.12
C GLY A 236 -4.17 -19.99 -18.05
N ASN A 237 -4.18 -19.20 -16.97
CA ASN A 237 -5.25 -18.24 -16.66
C ASN A 237 -4.75 -16.78 -16.62
N PHE A 238 -3.53 -16.51 -17.09
CA PHE A 238 -2.90 -15.18 -17.00
C PHE A 238 -3.79 -14.04 -17.49
N TRP A 239 -4.32 -14.13 -18.72
CA TRP A 239 -5.16 -13.08 -19.30
C TRP A 239 -6.48 -12.88 -18.55
N VAL A 240 -7.04 -13.95 -18.00
CA VAL A 240 -8.27 -13.88 -17.20
C VAL A 240 -8.01 -13.16 -15.88
N ILE A 241 -6.90 -13.48 -15.19
CA ILE A 241 -6.52 -12.83 -13.93
C ILE A 241 -6.17 -11.36 -14.19
N LEU A 242 -5.42 -11.07 -15.25
CA LEU A 242 -5.10 -9.69 -15.65
C LEU A 242 -6.37 -8.89 -15.95
N GLY A 243 -7.27 -9.44 -16.77
CA GLY A 243 -8.56 -8.81 -17.07
C GLY A 243 -9.36 -8.55 -15.80
N ALA A 244 -9.34 -9.48 -14.84
CA ALA A 244 -10.04 -9.31 -13.58
C ALA A 244 -9.39 -8.23 -12.70
N TYR A 245 -8.06 -8.15 -12.65
CA TYR A 245 -7.35 -7.03 -12.02
C TYR A 245 -7.74 -5.68 -12.63
N VAL A 246 -7.72 -5.56 -13.96
CA VAL A 246 -8.10 -4.32 -14.65
C VAL A 246 -9.53 -3.92 -14.31
N MET A 247 -10.48 -4.85 -14.38
CA MET A 247 -11.88 -4.58 -14.04
C MET A 247 -12.06 -4.21 -12.57
N MET A 248 -11.33 -4.84 -11.65
CA MET A 248 -11.35 -4.49 -10.22
C MET A 248 -10.82 -3.06 -10.01
N VAL A 249 -9.69 -2.72 -10.62
CA VAL A 249 -9.11 -1.36 -10.55
C VAL A 249 -10.06 -0.33 -11.14
N LEU A 250 -10.67 -0.59 -12.30
CA LEU A 250 -11.68 0.29 -12.89
C LEU A 250 -12.91 0.46 -11.99
N GLY A 251 -13.36 -0.62 -11.34
CA GLY A 251 -14.44 -0.56 -10.36
C GLY A 251 -14.09 0.30 -9.14
N PHE A 252 -12.85 0.20 -8.66
CA PHE A 252 -12.31 1.04 -7.59
C PHE A 252 -12.22 2.51 -7.99
N VAL A 253 -11.72 2.79 -9.19
CA VAL A 253 -11.67 4.15 -9.75
C VAL A 253 -13.08 4.73 -9.87
N ALA A 254 -14.03 3.97 -10.42
CA ALA A 254 -15.42 4.41 -10.54
C ALA A 254 -16.06 4.70 -9.17
N LEU A 255 -15.85 3.83 -8.18
CA LEU A 255 -16.35 4.04 -6.82
C LEU A 255 -15.77 5.32 -6.19
N GLN A 256 -14.47 5.55 -6.33
CA GLN A 256 -13.80 6.74 -5.81
C GLN A 256 -14.22 8.01 -6.53
N LEU A 257 -14.44 7.96 -7.86
CA LEU A 257 -14.96 9.09 -8.62
C LEU A 257 -16.39 9.46 -8.21
N ILE A 258 -17.27 8.46 -8.08
CA ILE A 258 -18.66 8.67 -7.62
C ILE A 258 -18.64 9.28 -6.21
N TYR A 259 -17.83 8.73 -5.31
CA TYR A 259 -17.69 9.26 -3.96
C TYR A 259 -17.17 10.70 -3.96
N GLY A 260 -16.08 10.98 -4.67
CA GLY A 260 -15.50 12.32 -4.78
C GLY A 260 -16.49 13.34 -5.34
N MET A 261 -17.29 12.97 -6.34
CA MET A 261 -18.37 13.83 -6.86
C MET A 261 -19.45 14.11 -5.80
N LEU A 262 -19.86 13.10 -5.02
CA LEU A 262 -20.83 13.28 -3.93
C LEU A 262 -20.29 14.19 -2.82
N THR A 263 -19.06 13.96 -2.38
CA THR A 263 -18.33 14.79 -1.41
C THR A 263 -18.28 16.25 -1.86
N LEU A 264 -17.91 16.52 -3.12
CA LEU A 264 -17.89 17.89 -3.66
C LEU A 264 -19.27 18.58 -3.64
N VAL A 265 -20.33 17.86 -4.04
CA VAL A 265 -21.70 18.40 -4.02
C VAL A 265 -22.15 18.70 -2.59
N ILE A 266 -21.91 17.78 -1.65
CA ILE A 266 -22.30 17.97 -0.25
C ILE A 266 -21.52 19.13 0.36
N GLN A 267 -20.21 19.23 0.11
CA GLN A 267 -19.38 20.33 0.59
C GLN A 267 -19.87 21.68 0.08
N MET A 268 -20.23 21.77 -1.20
CA MET A 268 -20.80 23.00 -1.78
C MET A 268 -22.09 23.41 -1.05
N ILE A 269 -22.99 22.46 -0.75
CA ILE A 269 -24.22 22.73 0.01
C ILE A 269 -23.89 23.20 1.44
N VAL A 270 -22.96 22.54 2.14
CA VAL A 270 -22.56 22.88 3.51
C VAL A 270 -21.94 24.28 3.58
N THR A 271 -21.12 24.65 2.60
CA THR A 271 -20.50 25.98 2.51
C THR A 271 -21.52 27.08 2.24
N VAL A 272 -22.56 26.81 1.45
CA VAL A 272 -23.63 27.79 1.17
C VAL A 272 -24.59 27.96 2.37
N VAL A 273 -24.83 26.90 3.13
CA VAL A 273 -25.88 26.86 4.17
C VAL A 273 -25.35 27.20 5.58
N SER A 274 -24.04 27.11 5.87
CA SER A 274 -23.57 27.22 7.26
C SER A 274 -22.20 27.89 7.49
N PHE A 275 -22.07 28.56 8.64
CA PHE A 275 -20.80 28.95 9.24
C PHE A 275 -20.35 27.88 10.27
N GLY A 276 -19.35 27.08 9.91
CA GLY A 276 -18.51 26.30 10.83
C GLY A 276 -19.06 24.97 11.36
N LEU A 277 -20.20 24.96 12.06
CA LEU A 277 -20.61 23.79 12.87
C LEU A 277 -21.01 22.55 12.04
N LEU A 278 -21.70 22.75 10.91
CA LEU A 278 -22.02 21.68 9.97
C LEU A 278 -20.78 21.16 9.22
N THR A 279 -19.72 21.97 9.13
CA THR A 279 -18.45 21.53 8.53
C THR A 279 -17.76 20.47 9.38
N ALA A 280 -17.78 20.61 10.71
CA ALA A 280 -17.22 19.61 11.61
C ALA A 280 -17.97 18.27 11.50
N VAL A 281 -19.31 18.30 11.47
CA VAL A 281 -20.14 17.10 11.29
C VAL A 281 -19.87 16.45 9.94
N TYR A 282 -19.80 17.25 8.87
CA TYR A 282 -19.47 16.78 7.54
C TYR A 282 -18.11 16.06 7.49
N ASN A 283 -17.06 16.64 8.07
CA ASN A 283 -15.73 16.04 8.10
C ASN A 283 -15.70 14.69 8.83
N ILE A 284 -16.46 14.55 9.93
CA ILE A 284 -16.56 13.28 10.66
C ILE A 284 -17.25 12.21 9.78
N VAL A 285 -18.33 12.58 9.09
CA VAL A 285 -19.05 11.67 8.19
C VAL A 285 -18.19 11.29 6.99
N ASP A 286 -17.54 12.27 6.35
CA ASP A 286 -16.64 12.04 5.22
C ASP A 286 -15.47 11.11 5.61
N PHE A 287 -14.88 11.33 6.78
CA PHE A 287 -13.86 10.42 7.31
C PHE A 287 -14.40 8.99 7.50
N ALA A 288 -15.59 8.83 8.11
CA ALA A 288 -16.19 7.53 8.33
C ALA A 288 -16.52 6.80 7.02
N VAL A 289 -17.01 7.50 6.00
CA VAL A 289 -17.31 6.92 4.69
C VAL A 289 -16.03 6.56 3.94
N ASN A 290 -15.00 7.41 3.95
CA ASN A 290 -13.68 7.08 3.41
C ASN A 290 -13.09 5.82 4.05
N MET A 291 -13.17 5.69 5.38
CA MET A 291 -12.77 4.49 6.09
C MET A 291 -13.58 3.25 5.66
N ALA A 292 -14.90 3.39 5.48
CA ALA A 292 -15.75 2.30 5.02
C ALA A 292 -15.40 1.86 3.59
N ILE A 293 -15.17 2.81 2.67
CA ILE A 293 -14.74 2.52 1.30
C ILE A 293 -13.38 1.81 1.31
N ALA A 294 -12.41 2.30 2.10
CA ALA A 294 -11.10 1.67 2.21
C ALA A 294 -11.19 0.23 2.76
N ALA A 295 -11.98 0.01 3.81
CA ALA A 295 -12.20 -1.32 4.37
C ALA A 295 -12.89 -2.26 3.37
N PHE A 296 -13.88 -1.77 2.62
CA PHE A 296 -14.52 -2.50 1.54
C PHE A 296 -13.51 -2.91 0.45
N MET A 297 -12.72 -1.95 -0.05
CA MET A 297 -11.72 -2.21 -1.09
C MET A 297 -10.67 -3.22 -0.63
N LEU A 298 -10.18 -3.11 0.61
CA LEU A 298 -9.28 -4.09 1.21
C LEU A 298 -9.91 -5.49 1.23
N GLY A 299 -11.17 -5.58 1.64
CA GLY A 299 -11.95 -6.83 1.61
C GLY A 299 -12.01 -7.45 0.22
N VAL A 300 -12.32 -6.65 -0.80
CA VAL A 300 -12.36 -7.10 -2.20
C VAL A 300 -10.98 -7.56 -2.66
N GLN A 301 -9.91 -6.83 -2.36
CA GLN A 301 -8.54 -7.20 -2.77
C GLN A 301 -8.07 -8.51 -2.12
N VAL A 302 -8.36 -8.70 -0.83
CA VAL A 302 -8.02 -9.94 -0.12
C VAL A 302 -8.84 -11.11 -0.65
N ALA A 303 -10.14 -10.90 -0.86
CA ALA A 303 -11.02 -11.92 -1.41
C ALA A 303 -10.66 -12.29 -2.84
N PHE A 304 -10.15 -11.35 -3.63
CA PHE A 304 -9.71 -11.59 -5.00
C PHE A 304 -8.55 -12.61 -5.06
N ALA A 305 -7.47 -12.35 -4.32
CA ALA A 305 -6.33 -13.26 -4.28
C ALA A 305 -6.72 -14.65 -3.71
N SER A 306 -7.59 -14.67 -2.69
CA SER A 306 -8.06 -15.90 -2.06
C SER A 306 -9.00 -16.72 -2.95
N SER A 307 -9.90 -16.05 -3.67
CA SER A 307 -10.81 -16.68 -4.62
C SER A 307 -10.04 -17.31 -5.78
N ILE A 308 -9.00 -16.63 -6.28
CA ILE A 308 -8.10 -17.20 -7.29
C ILE A 308 -7.42 -18.46 -6.75
N TYR A 309 -6.86 -18.38 -5.53
CA TYR A 309 -6.23 -19.52 -4.87
C TYR A 309 -7.21 -20.69 -4.75
N ARG A 310 -8.40 -20.49 -4.16
CA ARG A 310 -9.39 -21.55 -3.96
C ARG A 310 -9.83 -22.18 -5.30
N LYS A 311 -10.16 -21.37 -6.30
CA LYS A 311 -10.64 -21.89 -7.60
C LYS A 311 -9.57 -22.64 -8.38
N LEU A 312 -8.31 -22.18 -8.32
CA LEU A 312 -7.22 -22.80 -9.08
C LEU A 312 -6.58 -23.99 -8.36
N TRP A 313 -6.51 -23.95 -7.03
CA TRP A 313 -5.84 -24.97 -6.23
C TRP A 313 -6.80 -26.02 -5.67
N LEU A 314 -7.80 -25.58 -4.89
CA LEU A 314 -8.71 -26.48 -4.19
C LEU A 314 -9.73 -27.06 -5.16
N GLU A 315 -10.50 -26.20 -5.85
CA GLU A 315 -11.53 -26.65 -6.81
C GLU A 315 -10.91 -27.21 -8.11
N GLY A 316 -9.70 -26.76 -8.44
CA GLY A 316 -8.98 -27.19 -9.64
C GLY A 316 -8.30 -28.55 -9.49
N GLY A 317 -7.69 -28.82 -8.32
CA GLY A 317 -6.94 -30.03 -8.02
C GLY A 317 -7.80 -31.29 -7.93
N ASP A 318 -9.04 -31.17 -7.44
CA ASP A 318 -9.97 -32.28 -7.31
C ASP A 318 -10.39 -32.91 -8.65
N SER A 319 -10.24 -32.17 -9.77
CA SER A 319 -10.70 -32.61 -11.08
C SER A 319 -9.71 -33.50 -11.87
N GLU A 320 -8.41 -33.49 -11.54
CA GLU A 320 -7.39 -34.16 -12.37
C GLU A 320 -6.57 -35.24 -11.65
N THR A 321 -6.62 -35.37 -10.31
CA THR A 321 -5.77 -36.37 -9.62
C THR A 321 -6.39 -37.14 -8.45
N GLY A 322 -7.58 -36.77 -7.92
CA GLY A 322 -8.16 -37.50 -6.77
C GLY A 322 -7.26 -37.56 -5.53
N SER A 323 -6.22 -36.71 -5.47
CA SER A 323 -5.25 -36.62 -4.37
C SER A 323 -5.08 -35.19 -3.89
N GLY A 324 -6.14 -34.38 -3.98
CA GLY A 324 -6.17 -33.02 -3.47
C GLY A 324 -6.01 -33.01 -1.95
N GLY A 325 -4.80 -32.70 -1.48
CA GLY A 325 -4.59 -32.00 -0.21
C GLY A 325 -4.46 -32.82 1.08
N LEU A 326 -4.15 -34.12 1.05
CA LEU A 326 -3.88 -34.89 2.28
C LEU A 326 -2.52 -35.59 2.40
N GLU A 327 -1.66 -35.53 1.38
CA GLU A 327 -0.29 -36.09 1.48
C GLU A 327 0.75 -35.14 0.86
N ALA A 328 1.22 -34.17 1.65
CA ALA A 328 2.56 -33.56 1.55
C ALA A 328 2.86 -32.72 2.80
#